data_AF-A0A7S1SIV2-F1
#
_entry.id   AF-A0A7S1SIV2-F1
#
_cell.length_a   1.000
_cell.length_b   1.000
_cell.length_c   1.000
_cell.angle_alpha   90.00
_cell.angle_beta   90.00
_cell.angle_gamma   90.00
#
_symmetry.space_group_name_H-M   'P 1'
#
loop_
_entity.id
_entity.type
_entity.pdbx_description
1 polymer ?
#
loop_
_entity_poly.entity_id
_entity_poly.type
_entity_poly.pdbx_seq_one_letter_code
_entity_poly.pdbx_strand_id
1 'polypeptide(L)'
;RGDDSSVLARPPRGKLRRSSQSLQALVKMVGESLQVYKGIVQLCIAKFRDSEASNISMQEASLCTLRSQLLMALHDNAAVELCRMEPCHKLAWTLDACLRDHLLDERRLKELITFFQLYDNTSKNDSKRRKIGNGRAMGGDGGDAESAGGLAHSSEEPERLLAEAGMVLRDPSTLHLLLTAALWQLEHCVEIFKLPADSKDLLFVTRLAELALSARPQLREKRYSFPEPSSLLVRTFYPIICEYIADAKIAKLQRVGPRDVPPNPVNDDLVDIVKNDEVARSITMVYTLDRMMADDTHTAGVFLASLGAALADISHKSHSEWSAFAYSLCKRLRVMFDEGKVPVKAQLWTLAFEGVLQRLVDTDHQVHEQVLSLLLLAAPEMTEEVVVNCVKRAVKETRRNRRRWKKAKGRAEEGGDQPATAAPPPGLEDSYLSIYTALANKLEGRLTEENCPDLFALIKPQA
;
A
#
# COMPACT_ATOMS: atom_id res chain seq x y z
N ARG A 1 -19.75 11.08 -17.94
CA ARG A 1 -18.69 10.10 -17.62
C ARG A 1 -19.41 8.79 -17.29
N GLY A 2 -19.66 7.97 -18.30
CA GLY A 2 -20.42 6.71 -18.18
C GLY A 2 -19.56 5.55 -18.65
N ASP A 3 -19.43 4.57 -17.77
CA ASP A 3 -19.45 3.13 -18.07
C ASP A 3 -18.35 2.47 -18.93
N ASP A 4 -17.08 2.72 -18.60
CA ASP A 4 -15.93 1.87 -19.00
C ASP A 4 -15.24 1.20 -17.78
N SER A 5 -15.98 0.96 -16.70
CA SER A 5 -15.47 0.36 -15.45
C SER A 5 -15.58 -1.17 -15.41
N SER A 6 -16.13 -1.81 -16.44
CA SER A 6 -16.54 -3.23 -16.41
C SER A 6 -15.38 -4.23 -16.34
N VAL A 7 -14.16 -3.85 -16.71
CA VAL A 7 -12.97 -4.73 -16.66
C VAL A 7 -12.19 -4.61 -15.33
N LEU A 8 -12.60 -3.70 -14.44
CA LEU A 8 -11.86 -3.36 -13.19
C LEU A 8 -12.70 -3.37 -11.91
N ALA A 9 -14.01 -3.61 -11.99
CA ALA A 9 -14.87 -3.63 -10.81
C ALA A 9 -14.51 -4.78 -9.86
N ARG A 10 -13.69 -4.51 -8.84
CA ARG A 10 -13.50 -5.44 -7.72
C ARG A 10 -14.88 -5.74 -7.13
N PRO A 11 -15.20 -7.01 -6.84
CA PRO A 11 -16.47 -7.34 -6.22
C PRO A 11 -16.63 -6.58 -4.89
N PRO A 12 -17.86 -6.17 -4.52
CA PRO A 12 -18.10 -5.46 -3.27
C PRO A 12 -17.54 -6.22 -2.07
N ARG A 13 -17.00 -5.51 -1.06
CA ARG A 13 -16.35 -6.14 0.11
C ARG A 13 -17.26 -7.13 0.83
N GLY A 14 -18.56 -6.83 0.96
CA GLY A 14 -19.53 -7.79 1.52
C GLY A 14 -19.62 -9.11 0.74
N LYS A 15 -19.49 -9.07 -0.60
CA LYS A 15 -19.43 -10.29 -1.43
C LYS A 15 -18.13 -11.05 -1.18
N LEU A 16 -16.99 -10.34 -1.11
CA LEU A 16 -15.69 -10.94 -0.79
C LEU A 16 -15.68 -11.61 0.58
N ARG A 17 -16.30 -11.00 1.59
CA ARG A 17 -16.42 -11.57 2.94
C ARG A 17 -17.22 -12.87 2.92
N ARG A 18 -18.37 -12.89 2.22
CA ARG A 18 -19.22 -14.10 2.08
C ARG A 18 -18.55 -15.22 1.30
N SER A 19 -17.76 -14.90 0.27
CA SER A 19 -17.08 -15.90 -0.56
C SER A 19 -15.81 -16.47 0.08
N SER A 20 -15.24 -15.81 1.09
CA SER A 20 -13.99 -16.23 1.73
C SER A 20 -14.24 -17.35 2.75
N GLN A 21 -13.91 -18.60 2.37
CA GLN A 21 -14.07 -19.76 3.25
C GLN A 21 -13.29 -19.61 4.56
N SER A 22 -12.05 -19.14 4.49
CA SER A 22 -11.20 -18.93 5.67
C SER A 22 -11.78 -17.88 6.62
N LEU A 23 -12.33 -16.79 6.07
CA LEU A 23 -12.96 -15.75 6.90
C LEU A 23 -14.23 -16.27 7.56
N GLN A 24 -15.07 -17.01 6.81
CA GLN A 24 -16.29 -17.61 7.36
C GLN A 24 -15.98 -18.66 8.42
N ALA A 25 -14.88 -19.41 8.29
CA ALA A 25 -14.41 -20.33 9.33
C ALA A 25 -14.01 -19.58 10.62
N LEU A 26 -13.30 -18.46 10.50
CA LEU A 26 -12.95 -17.60 11.65
C LEU A 26 -14.19 -17.01 12.31
N VAL A 27 -15.16 -16.53 11.53
CA VAL A 27 -16.44 -16.02 12.06
C VAL A 27 -17.15 -17.10 12.89
N LYS A 28 -17.24 -18.33 12.37
CA LYS A 28 -17.83 -19.48 13.10
C LYS A 28 -17.07 -19.82 14.38
N MET A 29 -15.74 -19.74 14.35
CA MET A 29 -14.88 -20.00 15.51
C MET A 29 -15.05 -18.94 16.60
N VAL A 30 -15.18 -17.67 16.21
CA VAL A 30 -15.44 -16.57 17.14
C VAL A 30 -16.83 -16.70 17.76
N GLY A 31 -17.86 -16.97 16.95
CA GLY A 31 -19.25 -16.95 17.38
C GLY A 31 -19.59 -15.62 18.05
N GLU A 32 -20.06 -15.67 19.30
CA GLU A 32 -20.36 -14.49 20.11
C GLU A 32 -19.25 -14.17 21.15
N SER A 33 -18.14 -14.94 21.16
CA SER A 33 -17.11 -14.81 22.17
C SER A 33 -16.18 -13.63 21.91
N LEU A 34 -16.38 -12.56 22.67
CA LEU A 34 -15.49 -11.38 22.67
C LEU A 34 -14.03 -11.77 22.99
N GLN A 35 -13.81 -12.78 23.82
CA GLN A 35 -12.46 -13.23 24.20
C GLN A 35 -11.73 -13.89 23.03
N VAL A 36 -12.42 -14.73 22.25
CA VAL A 36 -11.84 -15.37 21.06
C VAL A 36 -11.51 -14.30 20.00
N TYR A 37 -12.44 -13.37 19.76
CA TYR A 37 -12.19 -12.24 18.87
C TYR A 37 -10.97 -11.41 19.30
N LYS A 38 -10.89 -11.03 20.58
CA LYS A 38 -9.74 -10.31 21.13
C LYS A 38 -8.45 -11.10 20.95
N GLY A 39 -8.47 -12.42 21.16
CA GLY A 39 -7.32 -13.29 20.91
C GLY A 39 -6.81 -13.22 19.47
N ILE A 40 -7.72 -13.32 18.48
CA ILE A 40 -7.35 -13.22 17.05
C ILE A 40 -6.79 -11.83 16.73
N VAL A 41 -7.43 -10.78 17.24
CA VAL A 41 -6.95 -9.40 17.09
C VAL A 41 -5.53 -9.25 17.65
N GLN A 42 -5.26 -9.79 18.84
CA GLN A 42 -3.93 -9.74 19.43
C GLN A 42 -2.89 -10.53 18.64
N LEU A 43 -3.27 -11.64 18.02
CA LEU A 43 -2.40 -12.37 17.10
C LEU A 43 -2.08 -11.54 15.85
N CYS A 44 -3.06 -10.84 15.26
CA CYS A 44 -2.82 -9.93 14.14
C CYS A 44 -1.85 -8.81 14.54
N ILE A 45 -2.06 -8.19 15.70
CA ILE A 45 -1.19 -7.12 16.23
C ILE A 45 0.23 -7.65 16.46
N ALA A 46 0.38 -8.77 17.15
CA ALA A 46 1.68 -9.36 17.45
C ALA A 46 2.44 -9.71 16.17
N LYS A 47 1.80 -10.41 15.22
CA LYS A 47 2.44 -10.75 13.93
C LYS A 47 2.78 -9.52 13.10
N PHE A 48 1.95 -8.49 13.13
CA PHE A 48 2.21 -7.24 12.41
C PHE A 48 3.39 -6.49 13.02
N ARG A 49 3.39 -6.32 14.35
CA ARG A 49 4.46 -5.65 15.12
C ARG A 49 5.79 -6.40 15.00
N ASP A 50 5.78 -7.71 15.21
CA ASP A 50 6.97 -8.53 15.41
C ASP A 50 7.56 -9.08 14.09
N SER A 51 6.96 -8.75 12.93
CA SER A 51 7.53 -9.13 11.63
C SER A 51 8.98 -8.65 11.51
N GLU A 52 9.91 -9.53 11.15
CA GLU A 52 11.32 -9.17 10.98
C GLU A 52 11.58 -8.28 9.75
N ALA A 53 10.60 -8.15 8.85
CA ALA A 53 10.73 -7.31 7.67
C ALA A 53 10.93 -5.85 8.06
N SER A 54 11.91 -5.16 7.47
CA SER A 54 12.15 -3.73 7.73
C SER A 54 11.01 -2.84 7.22
N ASN A 55 10.35 -3.26 6.13
CA ASN A 55 9.29 -2.54 5.44
C ASN A 55 8.00 -3.38 5.41
N ILE A 56 6.86 -2.75 5.11
CA ILE A 56 5.56 -3.43 5.08
C ILE A 56 5.33 -4.02 3.68
N SER A 57 5.34 -5.34 3.56
CA SER A 57 4.95 -6.03 2.34
C SER A 57 3.45 -6.33 2.31
N MET A 58 2.98 -6.94 1.22
CA MET A 58 1.61 -7.45 1.10
C MET A 58 1.25 -8.42 2.23
N GLN A 59 2.22 -9.17 2.76
CA GLN A 59 2.00 -10.11 3.85
C GLN A 59 1.64 -9.39 5.15
N GLU A 60 2.41 -8.40 5.59
CA GLU A 60 2.08 -7.61 6.78
C GLU A 60 0.77 -6.83 6.58
N ALA A 61 0.57 -6.24 5.41
CA ALA A 61 -0.67 -5.53 5.09
C ALA A 61 -1.91 -6.43 5.12
N SER A 62 -1.77 -7.73 4.78
CA SER A 62 -2.87 -8.69 4.88
C SER A 62 -3.39 -8.92 6.30
N LEU A 63 -2.56 -8.68 7.33
CA LEU A 63 -2.97 -8.75 8.74
C LEU A 63 -3.89 -7.57 9.11
N CYS A 64 -3.61 -6.39 8.56
CA CYS A 64 -4.49 -5.22 8.66
C CYS A 64 -5.84 -5.48 7.98
N THR A 65 -5.81 -6.06 6.77
CA THR A 65 -7.02 -6.50 6.07
C THR A 65 -7.80 -7.55 6.86
N LEU A 66 -7.12 -8.56 7.41
CA LEU A 66 -7.79 -9.60 8.20
C LEU A 66 -8.49 -9.01 9.42
N ARG A 67 -7.83 -8.09 10.14
CA ARG A 67 -8.42 -7.38 11.27
C ARG A 67 -9.70 -6.65 10.85
N SER A 68 -9.63 -5.80 9.82
CA SER A 68 -10.78 -4.99 9.40
C SER A 68 -11.92 -5.87 8.84
N GLN A 69 -11.58 -6.89 8.05
CA GLN A 69 -12.57 -7.75 7.41
C GLN A 69 -13.21 -8.77 8.35
N LEU A 70 -12.50 -9.25 9.37
CA LEU A 70 -13.10 -10.09 10.41
C LEU A 70 -14.14 -9.31 11.22
N LEU A 71 -13.80 -8.09 11.63
CA LEU A 71 -14.74 -7.23 12.36
C LEU A 71 -15.99 -6.93 11.52
N MET A 72 -15.82 -6.59 10.24
CA MET A 72 -16.95 -6.36 9.35
C MET A 72 -17.73 -7.64 9.02
N ALA A 73 -17.09 -8.81 8.99
CA ALA A 73 -17.80 -10.08 8.80
C ALA A 73 -18.64 -10.45 10.02
N LEU A 74 -18.16 -10.17 11.23
CA LEU A 74 -18.94 -10.35 12.48
C LEU A 74 -20.14 -9.39 12.52
N HIS A 75 -19.94 -8.13 12.10
CA HIS A 75 -21.04 -7.17 11.90
C HIS A 75 -22.08 -7.72 10.91
N ASP A 76 -21.66 -8.22 9.75
CA ASP A 76 -22.56 -8.77 8.73
C ASP A 76 -23.32 -10.02 9.22
N ASN A 77 -22.79 -10.74 10.21
CA ASN A 77 -23.43 -11.89 10.87
C ASN A 77 -24.22 -11.51 12.14
N ALA A 78 -24.50 -10.22 12.33
CA ALA A 78 -25.29 -9.70 13.45
C ALA A 78 -24.73 -10.02 14.85
N ALA A 79 -23.40 -10.09 15.01
CA ALA A 79 -22.75 -10.16 16.32
C ALA A 79 -22.78 -8.79 17.04
N VAL A 80 -23.99 -8.25 17.28
CA VAL A 80 -24.24 -6.86 17.69
C VAL A 80 -23.52 -6.51 18.98
N GLU A 81 -23.60 -7.36 20.01
CA GLU A 81 -22.99 -7.06 21.31
C GLU A 81 -21.45 -7.05 21.24
N LEU A 82 -20.86 -7.96 20.46
CA LEU A 82 -19.42 -7.99 20.22
C LEU A 82 -18.97 -6.71 19.51
N CYS A 83 -19.64 -6.34 18.42
CA CYS A 83 -19.33 -5.13 17.66
C CYS A 83 -19.55 -3.85 18.48
N ARG A 84 -20.52 -3.84 19.40
CA ARG A 84 -20.76 -2.71 20.32
C ARG A 84 -19.61 -2.50 21.30
N MET A 85 -19.01 -3.60 21.76
CA MET A 85 -17.89 -3.59 22.72
C MET A 85 -16.53 -3.34 22.07
N GLU A 86 -16.45 -3.37 20.73
CA GLU A 86 -15.21 -3.16 20.00
C GLU A 86 -15.01 -1.66 19.66
N PRO A 87 -13.90 -1.02 20.12
CA PRO A 87 -13.71 0.43 19.94
C PRO A 87 -13.48 0.92 18.50
N CYS A 88 -12.81 0.12 17.67
CA CYS A 88 -12.59 0.36 16.24
C CYS A 88 -13.79 0.03 15.34
N HIS A 89 -14.89 -0.54 15.85
CA HIS A 89 -16.04 -0.96 15.02
C HIS A 89 -16.65 0.22 14.28
N LYS A 90 -16.87 1.35 14.96
CA LYS A 90 -17.41 2.57 14.33
C LYS A 90 -16.49 3.06 13.20
N LEU A 91 -15.17 3.05 13.44
CA LEU A 91 -14.18 3.41 12.44
C LEU A 91 -14.25 2.47 11.21
N ALA A 92 -14.17 1.16 11.44
CA ALA A 92 -14.20 0.17 10.37
C ALA A 92 -15.51 0.24 9.56
N TRP A 93 -16.64 0.46 10.23
CA TRP A 93 -17.95 0.57 9.60
C TRP A 93 -18.09 1.83 8.74
N THR A 94 -17.64 2.98 9.24
CA THR A 94 -17.59 4.23 8.47
C THR A 94 -16.71 4.04 7.22
N LEU A 95 -15.54 3.39 7.35
CA LEU A 95 -14.64 3.15 6.21
C LEU A 95 -15.21 2.12 5.21
N ASP A 96 -15.87 1.05 5.66
CA ASP A 96 -16.52 0.07 4.77
C ASP A 96 -17.64 0.74 3.94
N ALA A 97 -18.33 1.74 4.52
CA ALA A 97 -19.27 2.57 3.78
C ALA A 97 -18.58 3.44 2.72
N CYS A 98 -17.52 4.16 3.10
CA CYS A 98 -16.76 4.97 2.13
C CYS A 98 -16.18 4.13 0.99
N LEU A 99 -15.72 2.91 1.27
CA LEU A 99 -15.16 2.02 0.26
C LEU A 99 -16.21 1.45 -0.69
N ARG A 100 -17.42 1.20 -0.22
CA ARG A 100 -18.55 0.82 -1.08
C ARG A 100 -18.95 1.97 -2.00
N ASP A 101 -18.94 3.19 -1.48
CA ASP A 101 -19.36 4.38 -2.20
C ASP A 101 -18.18 5.01 -2.99
N HIS A 102 -16.98 4.42 -2.86
CA HIS A 102 -15.69 4.89 -3.39
C HIS A 102 -15.37 6.34 -3.05
N LEU A 103 -15.94 6.89 -1.97
CA LEU A 103 -15.90 8.31 -1.65
C LEU A 103 -15.81 8.54 -0.14
N LEU A 104 -14.89 9.42 0.27
CA LEU A 104 -14.88 10.02 1.60
C LEU A 104 -15.52 11.41 1.51
N ASP A 105 -16.84 11.46 1.69
CA ASP A 105 -17.61 12.72 1.67
C ASP A 105 -17.46 13.53 2.97
N GLU A 106 -17.98 14.75 2.97
CA GLU A 106 -17.92 15.66 4.13
C GLU A 106 -18.59 15.06 5.38
N ARG A 107 -19.68 14.29 5.21
CA ARG A 107 -20.39 13.66 6.32
C ARG A 107 -19.53 12.57 6.97
N ARG A 108 -18.98 11.67 6.18
CA ARG A 108 -18.11 10.57 6.63
C ARG A 108 -16.82 11.11 7.22
N LEU A 109 -16.28 12.18 6.63
CA LEU A 109 -15.12 12.89 7.19
C LEU A 109 -15.42 13.43 8.59
N LYS A 110 -16.59 14.07 8.80
CA LYS A 110 -17.03 14.50 10.14
C LYS A 110 -17.17 13.33 11.12
N GLU A 111 -17.73 12.20 10.69
CA GLU A 111 -17.81 10.98 11.51
C GLU A 111 -16.40 10.51 11.96
N LEU A 112 -15.41 10.52 11.05
CA LEU A 112 -14.01 10.20 11.36
C LEU A 112 -13.36 11.24 12.28
N ILE A 113 -13.59 12.54 12.04
CA ILE A 113 -13.10 13.61 12.92
C ILE A 113 -13.62 13.39 14.34
N THR A 114 -14.93 13.16 14.51
CA THR A 114 -15.51 12.86 15.82
C THR A 114 -14.91 11.62 16.46
N PHE A 115 -14.61 10.58 15.68
CA PHE A 115 -13.93 9.39 16.18
C PHE A 115 -12.53 9.72 16.75
N PHE A 116 -11.74 10.53 16.03
CA PHE A 116 -10.36 10.83 16.41
C PHE A 116 -10.19 12.00 17.40
N GLN A 117 -11.22 12.83 17.60
CA GLN A 117 -11.21 13.96 18.54
C GLN A 117 -10.78 13.57 19.97
N LEU A 118 -11.14 12.36 20.42
CA LEU A 118 -10.79 11.86 21.75
C LEU A 118 -9.27 11.72 21.92
N TYR A 119 -8.57 11.26 20.88
CA TYR A 119 -7.11 11.06 20.90
C TYR A 119 -6.33 12.37 20.71
N ASP A 120 -6.95 13.36 20.07
CA ASP A 120 -6.38 14.71 19.93
C ASP A 120 -6.34 15.44 21.29
N ASN A 121 -7.38 15.26 22.09
CA ASN A 121 -7.51 15.92 23.38
C ASN A 121 -6.61 15.31 24.46
N THR A 122 -6.42 13.98 24.43
CA THR A 122 -5.49 13.29 25.36
C THR A 122 -4.05 13.74 25.14
N SER A 123 -3.58 13.79 23.88
CA SER A 123 -2.23 14.25 23.53
C SER A 123 -1.94 15.69 24.02
N LYS A 124 -2.92 16.59 23.87
CA LYS A 124 -2.80 17.99 24.32
C LYS A 124 -2.78 18.11 25.85
N ASN A 125 -3.55 17.29 26.55
CA ASN A 125 -3.59 17.27 28.01
C ASN A 125 -2.29 16.73 28.61
N ASP A 126 -1.70 15.68 28.04
CA ASP A 126 -0.40 15.16 28.50
C ASP A 126 0.75 16.12 28.24
N SER A 127 0.73 16.81 27.10
CA SER A 127 1.68 17.88 26.79
C SER A 127 1.60 19.03 27.81
N LYS A 128 0.39 19.38 28.25
CA LYS A 128 0.15 20.40 29.28
C LYS A 128 0.58 19.92 30.67
N ARG A 129 0.31 18.66 31.01
CA ARG A 129 0.68 18.04 32.29
C ARG A 129 2.20 17.89 32.44
N ARG A 130 2.92 17.51 31.38
CA ARG A 130 4.39 17.48 31.33
C ARG A 130 5.00 18.88 31.46
N LYS A 131 4.41 19.91 30.84
CA LYS A 131 4.85 21.32 31.02
C LYS A 131 4.65 21.84 32.44
N ILE A 132 3.58 21.43 33.14
CA ILE A 132 3.33 21.83 34.53
C ILE A 132 4.26 21.08 35.51
N GLY A 133 4.55 19.80 35.25
CA GLY A 133 5.46 18.98 36.08
C GLY A 133 6.92 19.46 36.06
N ASN A 134 7.39 19.99 34.92
CA ASN A 134 8.75 20.55 34.82
C ASN A 134 8.92 21.95 35.45
N GLY A 135 7.83 22.56 35.93
CA GLY A 135 7.84 23.90 36.54
C GLY A 135 7.89 23.92 38.08
N ARG A 136 7.91 22.76 38.75
CA ARG A 136 7.94 22.63 40.21
C ARG A 136 8.99 21.61 40.65
N ALA A 137 10.26 21.94 40.44
CA ALA A 137 11.37 21.28 41.11
C ALA A 137 12.18 22.33 41.90
N MET A 138 11.67 22.66 43.09
CA MET A 138 12.40 23.41 44.12
C MET A 138 11.80 23.07 45.49
N GLY A 139 12.56 22.30 46.28
CA GLY A 139 12.41 22.15 47.73
C GLY A 139 11.55 20.99 48.23
N GLY A 140 12.16 20.04 48.95
CA GLY A 140 11.43 19.07 49.79
C GLY A 140 12.20 17.79 50.09
N ASP A 141 12.83 17.77 51.26
CA ASP A 141 13.55 16.66 51.90
C ASP A 141 12.60 15.56 52.46
N GLY A 142 13.12 14.33 52.55
CA GLY A 142 12.72 13.28 53.51
C GLY A 142 11.41 12.51 53.32
N GLY A 143 11.50 11.17 53.27
CA GLY A 143 10.44 10.28 53.77
C GLY A 143 10.22 9.00 52.96
N ASP A 144 10.71 7.89 53.50
CA ASP A 144 10.38 6.53 53.09
C ASP A 144 8.87 6.28 53.07
N ALA A 145 8.36 5.72 51.98
CA ALA A 145 7.04 5.11 51.92
C ALA A 145 7.07 3.95 50.92
N GLU A 146 7.22 2.75 51.45
CA GLU A 146 6.85 1.50 50.77
C GLU A 146 5.40 1.61 50.30
N SER A 147 5.19 1.74 48.99
CA SER A 147 3.86 1.72 48.40
C SER A 147 3.62 0.35 47.78
N ALA A 148 2.75 -0.39 48.46
CA ALA A 148 2.20 -1.67 48.07
C ALA A 148 1.75 -1.66 46.60
N GLY A 149 2.00 -2.79 45.92
CA GLY A 149 1.55 -3.05 44.56
C GLY A 149 0.03 -2.93 44.41
N GLY A 150 -0.41 -1.74 44.01
CA GLY A 150 -1.70 -1.52 43.40
C GLY A 150 -1.61 -1.86 41.92
N LEU A 151 -2.38 -2.85 41.48
CA LEU A 151 -2.62 -3.19 40.08
C LEU A 151 -2.93 -1.90 39.30
N ALA A 152 -1.97 -1.48 38.47
CA ALA A 152 -2.15 -0.40 37.52
C ALA A 152 -3.20 -0.84 36.47
N HIS A 153 -4.46 -0.52 36.72
CA HIS A 153 -5.48 -0.55 35.68
C HIS A 153 -5.22 0.61 34.69
N SER A 154 -4.30 0.31 33.77
CA SER A 154 -4.19 0.73 32.36
C SER A 154 -4.54 2.17 31.97
N SER A 155 -3.62 3.10 32.19
CA SER A 155 -3.50 4.31 31.36
C SER A 155 -3.14 4.01 29.90
N GLU A 156 -2.67 2.78 29.60
CA GLU A 156 -2.23 2.33 28.26
C GLU A 156 -3.38 1.94 27.31
N GLU A 157 -4.61 1.72 27.82
CA GLU A 157 -5.73 1.25 26.98
C GLU A 157 -6.12 2.22 25.86
N PRO A 158 -6.40 3.52 26.11
CA PRO A 158 -6.80 4.44 25.04
C PRO A 158 -5.69 4.70 24.03
N GLU A 159 -4.43 4.75 24.47
CA GLU A 159 -3.28 4.98 23.60
C GLU A 159 -3.03 3.80 22.66
N ARG A 160 -3.12 2.57 23.17
CA ARG A 160 -3.01 1.36 22.35
C ARG A 160 -4.11 1.29 21.28
N LEU A 161 -5.33 1.72 21.61
CA LEU A 161 -6.44 1.75 20.66
C LEU A 161 -6.15 2.64 19.44
N LEU A 162 -5.32 3.67 19.59
CA LEU A 162 -4.94 4.53 18.48
C LEU A 162 -4.08 3.79 17.44
N ALA A 163 -3.13 2.97 17.88
CA ALA A 163 -2.34 2.15 16.96
C ALA A 163 -3.17 1.02 16.35
N GLU A 164 -4.13 0.47 17.09
CA GLU A 164 -5.11 -0.48 16.56
C GLU A 164 -6.00 0.15 15.49
N ALA A 165 -6.43 1.40 15.69
CA ALA A 165 -7.11 2.20 14.66
C ALA A 165 -6.18 2.42 13.45
N GLY A 166 -4.91 2.73 13.67
CA GLY A 166 -3.89 2.81 12.61
C GLY A 166 -3.77 1.52 11.79
N MET A 167 -3.85 0.34 12.42
CA MET A 167 -3.90 -0.93 11.68
C MET A 167 -5.15 -1.05 10.81
N VAL A 168 -6.31 -0.55 11.25
CA VAL A 168 -7.54 -0.53 10.43
C VAL A 168 -7.38 0.42 9.24
N LEU A 169 -6.75 1.59 9.47
CA LEU A 169 -6.45 2.56 8.40
C LEU A 169 -5.42 2.03 7.40
N ARG A 170 -4.47 1.19 7.84
CA ARG A 170 -3.41 0.57 7.00
C ARG A 170 -3.92 -0.60 6.15
N ASP A 171 -5.17 -1.04 6.29
CA ASP A 171 -5.82 -1.92 5.30
C ASP A 171 -5.65 -1.33 3.89
N PRO A 172 -5.04 -2.04 2.91
CA PRO A 172 -4.67 -1.48 1.61
C PRO A 172 -5.80 -0.73 0.89
N SER A 173 -7.04 -1.22 1.00
CA SER A 173 -8.18 -0.55 0.35
C SER A 173 -8.51 0.78 1.04
N THR A 174 -8.46 0.79 2.36
CA THR A 174 -8.69 1.97 3.20
C THR A 174 -7.58 2.99 3.02
N LEU A 175 -6.32 2.58 3.03
CA LEU A 175 -5.19 3.47 2.78
C LEU A 175 -5.32 4.11 1.40
N HIS A 176 -5.61 3.32 0.36
CA HIS A 176 -5.83 3.86 -0.98
C HIS A 176 -6.96 4.90 -1.01
N LEU A 177 -8.09 4.64 -0.34
CA LEU A 177 -9.18 5.61 -0.21
C LEU A 177 -8.71 6.93 0.42
N LEU A 178 -7.90 6.89 1.49
CA LEU A 178 -7.36 8.10 2.13
C LEU A 178 -6.42 8.87 1.20
N LEU A 179 -5.55 8.18 0.47
CA LEU A 179 -4.63 8.79 -0.48
C LEU A 179 -5.40 9.46 -1.63
N THR A 180 -6.42 8.80 -2.17
CA THR A 180 -7.30 9.38 -3.19
C THR A 180 -8.11 10.56 -2.64
N ALA A 181 -8.60 10.48 -1.40
CA ALA A 181 -9.29 11.60 -0.75
C ALA A 181 -8.36 12.81 -0.57
N ALA A 182 -7.08 12.60 -0.23
CA ALA A 182 -6.09 13.68 -0.17
C ALA A 182 -5.89 14.34 -1.55
N LEU A 183 -5.81 13.55 -2.63
CA LEU A 183 -5.72 14.08 -4.00
C LEU A 183 -6.97 14.89 -4.38
N TRP A 184 -8.16 14.41 -4.05
CA TRP A 184 -9.39 15.18 -4.29
C TRP A 184 -9.44 16.49 -3.52
N GLN A 185 -8.97 16.49 -2.27
CA GLN A 185 -8.88 17.73 -1.50
C GLN A 185 -7.86 18.72 -2.10
N LEU A 186 -6.74 18.22 -2.65
CA LEU A 186 -5.80 19.05 -3.41
C LEU A 186 -6.42 19.59 -4.70
N GLU A 187 -7.15 18.77 -5.44
CA GLU A 187 -7.88 19.20 -6.63
C GLU A 187 -8.94 20.26 -6.31
N HIS A 188 -9.64 20.11 -5.19
CA HIS A 188 -10.60 21.09 -4.70
C HIS A 188 -9.91 22.40 -4.31
N CYS A 189 -8.78 22.36 -3.57
CA CYS A 189 -7.98 23.54 -3.24
C CYS A 189 -7.60 24.34 -4.50
N VAL A 190 -7.22 23.67 -5.58
CA VAL A 190 -6.93 24.32 -6.88
C VAL A 190 -8.19 24.97 -7.47
N GLU A 191 -9.36 24.33 -7.38
CA GLU A 191 -10.63 24.87 -7.91
C GLU A 191 -11.09 26.13 -7.18
N ILE A 192 -10.91 26.17 -5.86
CA ILE A 192 -11.33 27.32 -5.03
C ILE A 192 -10.20 28.31 -4.74
N PHE A 193 -9.04 28.17 -5.39
CA PHE A 193 -7.84 28.99 -5.19
C PHE A 193 -7.43 29.13 -3.71
N LYS A 194 -7.54 28.03 -2.96
CA LYS A 194 -7.21 27.98 -1.53
C LYS A 194 -5.88 27.27 -1.32
N LEU A 195 -5.06 27.77 -0.40
CA LEU A 195 -3.80 27.11 -0.05
C LEU A 195 -4.06 25.74 0.59
N PRO A 196 -3.32 24.69 0.24
CA PRO A 196 -3.44 23.37 0.86
C PRO A 196 -3.32 23.41 2.39
N ALA A 197 -2.45 24.28 2.91
CA ALA A 197 -2.23 24.48 4.35
C ALA A 197 -3.47 24.97 5.10
N ASP A 198 -4.41 25.66 4.42
CA ASP A 198 -5.61 26.20 5.04
C ASP A 198 -6.79 25.21 5.02
N SER A 199 -6.63 24.07 4.32
CA SER A 199 -7.66 23.04 4.25
C SER A 199 -7.57 22.09 5.44
N LYS A 200 -8.41 22.34 6.46
CA LYS A 200 -8.51 21.47 7.65
C LYS A 200 -8.84 20.01 7.28
N ASP A 201 -9.63 19.82 6.23
CA ASP A 201 -10.05 18.51 5.75
C ASP A 201 -8.86 17.77 5.12
N LEU A 202 -8.07 18.44 4.27
CA LEU A 202 -6.83 17.88 3.73
C LEU A 202 -5.88 17.51 4.86
N LEU A 203 -5.61 18.43 5.79
CA LEU A 203 -4.71 18.19 6.93
C LEU A 203 -5.19 16.99 7.76
N PHE A 204 -6.50 16.87 8.02
CA PHE A 204 -7.02 15.74 8.77
C PHE A 204 -6.86 14.40 8.01
N VAL A 205 -7.14 14.37 6.71
CA VAL A 205 -6.91 13.18 5.88
C VAL A 205 -5.42 12.80 5.85
N THR A 206 -4.51 13.78 5.80
CA THR A 206 -3.06 13.56 5.92
C THR A 206 -2.71 12.88 7.24
N ARG A 207 -3.27 13.35 8.37
CA ARG A 207 -3.04 12.73 9.69
C ARG A 207 -3.53 11.29 9.75
N LEU A 208 -4.66 10.98 9.11
CA LEU A 208 -5.14 9.60 9.01
C LEU A 208 -4.18 8.72 8.20
N ALA A 209 -3.67 9.23 7.08
CA ALA A 209 -2.67 8.51 6.28
C ALA A 209 -1.38 8.31 7.08
N GLU A 210 -0.86 9.34 7.75
CA GLU A 210 0.32 9.24 8.61
C GLU A 210 0.11 8.27 9.77
N LEU A 211 -1.08 8.23 10.38
CA LEU A 211 -1.41 7.28 11.44
C LEU A 211 -1.41 5.85 10.89
N ALA A 212 -1.99 5.65 9.70
CA ALA A 212 -1.95 4.36 9.03
C ALA A 212 -0.50 3.90 8.84
N LEU A 213 0.36 4.78 8.33
CA LEU A 213 1.73 4.40 7.98
C LEU A 213 2.66 4.25 9.19
N SER A 214 2.45 5.06 10.23
CA SER A 214 3.19 4.95 11.49
C SER A 214 2.67 3.86 12.44
N ALA A 215 1.58 3.15 12.10
CA ALA A 215 0.98 2.15 12.98
C ALA A 215 1.97 1.07 13.46
N ARG A 216 2.82 0.54 12.57
CA ARG A 216 3.80 -0.50 12.95
C ARG A 216 4.93 0.04 13.83
N PRO A 217 5.60 1.16 13.48
CA PRO A 217 6.53 1.82 14.40
C PRO A 217 5.93 2.11 15.77
N GLN A 218 4.73 2.69 15.84
CA GLN A 218 4.06 3.00 17.10
C GLN A 218 3.82 1.75 17.96
N LEU A 219 3.41 0.62 17.35
CA LEU A 219 3.24 -0.66 18.04
C LEU A 219 4.55 -1.25 18.57
N ARG A 220 5.67 -1.10 17.82
CA ARG A 220 6.99 -1.60 18.24
C ARG A 220 7.58 -0.79 19.37
N GLU A 221 7.50 0.53 19.24
CA GLU A 221 8.09 1.49 20.17
C GLU A 221 7.22 1.72 21.40
N LYS A 222 5.96 1.28 21.36
CA LYS A 222 4.92 1.57 22.36
C LYS A 222 4.79 3.07 22.61
N ARG A 223 4.97 3.86 21.55
CA ARG A 223 4.78 5.31 21.55
C ARG A 223 3.59 5.61 20.67
N TYR A 224 2.48 5.92 21.31
CA TYR A 224 1.21 6.15 20.64
C TYR A 224 0.94 7.64 20.56
N SER A 225 0.79 8.15 19.35
CA SER A 225 0.43 9.54 19.13
C SER A 225 -0.36 9.69 17.85
N PHE A 226 -1.30 10.63 17.87
CA PHE A 226 -2.01 10.99 16.66
C PHE A 226 -1.11 11.98 15.90
N PRO A 227 -0.55 11.61 14.74
CA PRO A 227 0.51 12.38 14.12
C PRO A 227 0.00 13.74 13.65
N GLU A 228 0.91 14.70 13.60
CA GLU A 228 0.67 16.00 13.00
C GLU A 228 1.20 15.98 11.57
N PRO A 229 0.51 16.63 10.60
CA PRO A 229 0.93 16.63 9.21
C PRO A 229 2.38 17.09 9.06
N SER A 230 3.18 16.30 8.36
CA SER A 230 4.56 16.63 8.02
C SER A 230 4.65 18.01 7.36
N SER A 231 5.51 18.87 7.90
CA SER A 231 5.71 20.21 7.33
C SER A 231 6.24 20.14 5.89
N LEU A 232 6.98 19.08 5.55
CA LEU A 232 7.46 18.82 4.18
C LEU A 232 6.27 18.59 3.24
N LEU A 233 5.27 17.83 3.69
CA LEU A 233 4.06 17.58 2.91
C LEU A 233 3.29 18.87 2.66
N VAL A 234 3.00 19.61 3.72
CA VAL A 234 2.11 20.77 3.66
C VAL A 234 2.73 21.96 2.93
N ARG A 235 4.03 22.23 3.16
CA ARG A 235 4.69 23.44 2.65
C ARG A 235 5.38 23.26 1.31
N THR A 236 5.70 22.03 0.92
CA THR A 236 6.48 21.77 -0.30
C THR A 236 5.76 20.81 -1.23
N PHE A 237 5.46 19.60 -0.76
CA PHE A 237 4.87 18.56 -1.62
C PHE A 237 3.47 18.92 -2.15
N TYR A 238 2.55 19.36 -1.30
CA TYR A 238 1.19 19.71 -1.73
C TYR A 238 1.14 20.87 -2.72
N PRO A 239 1.89 21.97 -2.53
CA PRO A 239 2.05 22.98 -3.57
C PRO A 239 2.53 22.42 -4.92
N ILE A 240 3.53 21.54 -4.93
CA ILE A 240 4.02 20.89 -6.16
C ILE A 240 2.89 20.11 -6.85
N ILE A 241 2.16 19.27 -6.10
CA ILE A 241 1.04 18.50 -6.67
C ILE A 241 -0.05 19.44 -7.21
N CYS A 242 -0.40 20.51 -6.48
CA CYS A 242 -1.38 21.49 -6.90
C CYS A 242 -0.97 22.22 -8.19
N GLU A 243 0.31 22.52 -8.38
CA GLU A 243 0.84 23.12 -9.61
C GLU A 243 0.58 22.20 -10.81
N TYR A 244 0.96 20.92 -10.73
CA TYR A 244 0.69 19.96 -11.80
C TYR A 244 -0.81 19.73 -12.05
N ILE A 245 -1.64 19.74 -10.99
CA ILE A 245 -3.10 19.66 -11.13
C ILE A 245 -3.63 20.89 -11.89
N ALA A 246 -3.16 22.09 -11.53
CA ALA A 246 -3.57 23.34 -12.17
C ALA A 246 -3.16 23.35 -13.65
N ASP A 247 -1.93 22.96 -13.96
CA ASP A 247 -1.41 22.86 -15.32
C ASP A 247 -2.21 21.88 -16.18
N ALA A 248 -2.52 20.69 -15.64
CA ALA A 248 -3.35 19.71 -16.33
C ALA A 248 -4.77 20.24 -16.59
N LYS A 249 -5.37 20.95 -15.63
CA LYS A 249 -6.68 21.59 -15.80
C LYS A 249 -6.64 22.70 -16.85
N ILE A 250 -5.61 23.55 -16.84
CA ILE A 250 -5.42 24.62 -17.83
C ILE A 250 -5.22 24.04 -19.24
N ALA A 251 -4.37 23.02 -19.38
CA ALA A 251 -4.13 22.34 -20.66
C ALA A 251 -5.44 21.80 -21.27
N LYS A 252 -6.26 21.18 -20.42
CA LYS A 252 -7.57 20.65 -20.80
C LYS A 252 -8.55 21.74 -21.22
N LEU A 253 -8.59 22.87 -20.51
CA LEU A 253 -9.43 24.02 -20.86
C LEU A 253 -9.00 24.65 -22.19
N GLN A 254 -7.70 24.74 -22.42
CA GLN A 254 -7.12 25.26 -23.66
C GLN A 254 -7.23 24.29 -24.85
N ARG A 255 -7.74 23.07 -24.63
CA ARG A 255 -7.81 21.99 -25.64
C ARG A 255 -6.46 21.75 -26.32
N VAL A 256 -5.37 21.92 -25.58
CA VAL A 256 -4.03 21.55 -26.06
C VAL A 256 -4.07 20.05 -26.32
N GLY A 257 -3.56 19.62 -27.47
CA GLY A 257 -3.43 18.20 -27.80
C GLY A 257 -2.55 17.46 -26.77
N PRO A 258 -2.42 16.13 -26.90
CA PRO A 258 -1.55 15.34 -26.04
C PRO A 258 -0.16 15.98 -25.99
N ARG A 259 0.28 16.37 -24.80
CA ARG A 259 1.62 16.93 -24.62
C ARG A 259 2.61 15.79 -24.61
N ASP A 260 3.68 15.93 -25.38
CA ASP A 260 4.78 14.98 -25.34
C ASP A 260 5.43 14.98 -23.95
N VAL A 261 5.94 13.82 -23.56
CA VAL A 261 6.75 13.70 -22.34
C VAL A 261 8.10 14.38 -22.59
N PRO A 262 8.55 15.29 -21.71
CA PRO A 262 9.84 15.94 -21.89
C PRO A 262 11.00 14.92 -21.96
N PRO A 263 12.12 15.22 -22.65
CA PRO A 263 13.27 14.32 -22.75
C PRO A 263 13.89 13.98 -21.39
N ASN A 264 13.96 14.95 -20.48
CA ASN A 264 14.35 14.76 -19.09
C ASN A 264 13.25 15.32 -18.17
N PRO A 265 12.21 14.55 -17.88
CA PRO A 265 11.04 15.05 -17.18
C PRO A 265 11.17 14.91 -15.66
N VAL A 266 12.38 14.65 -15.14
CA VAL A 266 12.62 14.45 -13.70
C VAL A 266 12.46 15.78 -12.96
N ASN A 267 11.67 15.75 -11.89
CA ASN A 267 11.60 16.80 -10.89
C ASN A 267 12.41 16.37 -9.65
N ASP A 268 13.56 17.02 -9.42
CA ASP A 268 14.52 16.67 -8.35
C ASP A 268 13.94 16.89 -6.95
N ASP A 269 13.17 17.96 -6.73
CA ASP A 269 12.50 18.21 -5.44
C ASP A 269 11.54 17.07 -5.10
N LEU A 270 10.79 16.59 -6.10
CA LEU A 270 9.88 15.45 -5.94
C LEU A 270 10.65 14.15 -5.65
N VAL A 271 11.82 13.95 -6.27
CA VAL A 271 12.68 12.79 -6.04
C VAL A 271 13.10 12.72 -4.57
N ASP A 272 13.59 13.83 -4.01
CA ASP A 272 14.04 13.88 -2.61
C ASP A 272 12.90 13.74 -1.62
N ILE A 273 11.72 14.32 -1.91
CA ILE A 273 10.53 14.14 -1.06
C ILE A 273 10.09 12.67 -1.05
N VAL A 274 9.98 12.03 -2.23
CA VAL A 274 9.50 10.64 -2.36
C VAL A 274 10.43 9.65 -1.66
N LYS A 275 11.74 9.90 -1.62
CA LYS A 275 12.70 9.06 -0.90
C LYS A 275 12.48 9.09 0.60
N ASN A 276 12.17 10.26 1.14
CA ASN A 276 12.20 10.51 2.58
C ASN A 276 10.83 10.42 3.26
N ASP A 277 9.73 10.60 2.52
CA ASP A 277 8.38 10.64 3.08
C ASP A 277 7.47 9.56 2.45
N GLU A 278 7.00 8.62 3.29
CA GLU A 278 6.16 7.48 2.84
C GLU A 278 4.76 7.93 2.38
N VAL A 279 4.19 8.99 2.96
CA VAL A 279 2.88 9.54 2.54
C VAL A 279 3.04 10.17 1.17
N ALA A 280 4.06 11.03 0.99
CA ALA A 280 4.32 11.69 -0.29
C ALA A 280 4.54 10.65 -1.40
N ARG A 281 5.36 9.64 -1.12
CA ARG A 281 5.60 8.51 -2.03
C ARG A 281 4.32 7.78 -2.40
N SER A 282 3.46 7.47 -1.42
CA SER A 282 2.19 6.78 -1.65
C SER A 282 1.20 7.63 -2.45
N ILE A 283 1.09 8.93 -2.15
CA ILE A 283 0.26 9.88 -2.93
C ILE A 283 0.78 9.99 -4.37
N THR A 284 2.09 10.11 -4.54
CA THR A 284 2.75 10.20 -5.86
C THR A 284 2.43 8.96 -6.70
N MET A 285 2.55 7.75 -6.14
CA MET A 285 2.18 6.50 -6.83
C MET A 285 0.71 6.47 -7.28
N VAL A 286 -0.22 6.86 -6.39
CA VAL A 286 -1.65 6.90 -6.71
C VAL A 286 -1.93 7.96 -7.78
N TYR A 287 -1.33 9.13 -7.66
CA TYR A 287 -1.48 10.22 -8.62
C TYR A 287 -0.99 9.84 -10.02
N THR A 288 0.17 9.20 -10.12
CA THR A 288 0.72 8.71 -11.39
C THR A 288 -0.26 7.77 -12.09
N LEU A 289 -0.81 6.78 -11.36
CA LEU A 289 -1.80 5.85 -11.92
C LEU A 289 -3.07 6.57 -12.36
N ASP A 290 -3.55 7.54 -11.57
CA ASP A 290 -4.73 8.32 -11.92
C ASP A 290 -4.51 9.19 -13.18
N ARG A 291 -3.34 9.81 -13.33
CA ARG A 291 -2.99 10.54 -14.56
C ARG A 291 -2.87 9.61 -15.77
N MET A 292 -2.31 8.41 -15.61
CA MET A 292 -2.33 7.39 -16.67
C MET A 292 -3.75 6.94 -17.02
N MET A 293 -4.66 6.85 -16.04
CA MET A 293 -6.08 6.53 -16.25
C MET A 293 -6.82 7.66 -16.99
N ALA A 294 -6.43 8.91 -16.76
CA ALA A 294 -6.96 10.09 -17.43
C ALA A 294 -6.34 10.36 -18.82
N ASP A 295 -5.47 9.45 -19.31
CA ASP A 295 -4.68 9.59 -20.54
C ASP A 295 -3.79 10.87 -20.57
N ASP A 296 -3.42 11.39 -19.40
CA ASP A 296 -2.45 12.48 -19.25
C ASP A 296 -1.03 11.90 -19.21
N THR A 297 -0.50 11.61 -20.39
CA THR A 297 0.82 11.01 -20.59
C THR A 297 1.95 11.92 -20.11
N HIS A 298 1.78 13.24 -20.21
CA HIS A 298 2.79 14.22 -19.85
C HIS A 298 3.04 14.24 -18.34
N THR A 299 1.99 14.47 -17.54
CA THR A 299 2.10 14.48 -16.08
C THR A 299 2.49 13.10 -15.57
N ALA A 300 1.91 12.04 -16.13
CA ALA A 300 2.31 10.67 -15.78
C ALA A 300 3.79 10.41 -16.05
N GLY A 301 4.33 10.91 -17.18
CA GLY A 301 5.74 10.77 -17.54
C GLY A 301 6.68 11.44 -16.55
N VAL A 302 6.41 12.70 -16.16
CA VAL A 302 7.17 13.43 -15.13
C VAL A 302 7.21 12.64 -13.83
N PHE A 303 6.06 12.19 -13.35
CA PHE A 303 5.98 11.48 -12.09
C PHE A 303 6.60 10.08 -12.16
N LEU A 304 6.48 9.36 -13.27
CA LEU A 304 7.17 8.07 -13.47
C LEU A 304 8.69 8.23 -13.49
N ALA A 305 9.20 9.31 -14.09
CA ALA A 305 10.63 9.58 -14.11
C ALA A 305 11.16 9.91 -12.71
N SER A 306 10.47 10.78 -11.96
CA SER A 306 10.83 11.08 -10.57
C SER A 306 10.70 9.84 -9.66
N LEU A 307 9.65 9.02 -9.82
CA LEU A 307 9.51 7.76 -9.10
C LEU A 307 10.64 6.77 -9.44
N GLY A 308 11.01 6.65 -10.72
CA GLY A 308 12.09 5.79 -11.18
C GLY A 308 13.47 6.22 -10.65
N ALA A 309 13.74 7.53 -10.64
CA ALA A 309 14.95 8.10 -10.06
C ALA A 309 15.00 7.88 -8.53
N ALA A 310 13.90 8.13 -7.81
CA ALA A 310 13.81 7.85 -6.38
C ALA A 310 14.02 6.36 -6.07
N LEU A 311 13.40 5.47 -6.85
CA LEU A 311 13.53 4.03 -6.70
C LEU A 311 14.96 3.53 -6.93
N ALA A 312 15.74 4.18 -7.78
CA ALA A 312 17.13 3.80 -8.03
C ALA A 312 18.03 3.98 -6.79
N ASP A 313 17.71 4.94 -5.92
CA ASP A 313 18.50 5.27 -4.73
C ASP A 313 17.96 4.61 -3.46
N ILE A 314 16.68 4.22 -3.43
CA ILE A 314 16.07 3.54 -2.30
C ILE A 314 16.64 2.11 -2.15
N SER A 315 16.81 1.66 -0.90
CA SER A 315 17.26 0.29 -0.63
C SER A 315 16.33 -0.75 -1.24
N HIS A 316 16.90 -1.79 -1.87
CA HIS A 316 16.16 -2.95 -2.37
C HIS A 316 15.20 -3.59 -1.36
N LYS A 317 15.47 -3.49 -0.05
CA LYS A 317 14.59 -3.99 1.01
C LYS A 317 13.24 -3.26 1.07
N SER A 318 13.17 -2.03 0.58
CA SER A 318 11.97 -1.19 0.58
C SER A 318 11.14 -1.35 -0.70
N HIS A 319 11.63 -2.11 -1.69
CA HIS A 319 10.88 -2.37 -2.92
C HIS A 319 9.58 -3.16 -2.66
N SER A 320 9.47 -3.91 -1.54
CA SER A 320 8.25 -4.65 -1.19
C SER A 320 7.01 -3.75 -1.03
N GLU A 321 7.20 -2.49 -0.60
CA GLU A 321 6.14 -1.49 -0.46
C GLU A 321 5.60 -1.03 -1.82
N TRP A 322 6.39 -1.19 -2.88
CA TRP A 322 6.04 -0.78 -4.24
C TRP A 322 5.24 -1.86 -5.00
N SER A 323 5.08 -3.06 -4.43
CA SER A 323 4.45 -4.21 -5.11
C SER A 323 3.04 -3.91 -5.63
N ALA A 324 2.17 -3.31 -4.81
CA ALA A 324 0.81 -2.97 -5.22
C ALA A 324 0.77 -1.92 -6.35
N PHE A 325 1.69 -0.94 -6.31
CA PHE A 325 1.86 0.05 -7.36
C PHE A 325 2.37 -0.60 -8.65
N ALA A 326 3.41 -1.44 -8.58
CA ALA A 326 3.97 -2.14 -9.72
C ALA A 326 2.94 -3.03 -10.43
N TYR A 327 2.14 -3.77 -9.67
CA TYR A 327 1.05 -4.59 -10.21
C TYR A 327 0.05 -3.72 -10.98
N SER A 328 -0.39 -2.62 -10.39
CA SER A 328 -1.38 -1.72 -10.98
C SER A 328 -0.84 -0.97 -12.20
N LEU A 329 0.42 -0.53 -12.13
CA LEU A 329 1.14 0.10 -13.23
C LEU A 329 1.28 -0.85 -14.41
N CYS A 330 1.69 -2.10 -14.16
CA CYS A 330 1.82 -3.11 -15.20
C CYS A 330 0.47 -3.38 -15.89
N LYS A 331 -0.61 -3.53 -15.11
CA LYS A 331 -1.96 -3.72 -15.66
C LYS A 331 -2.42 -2.52 -16.49
N ARG A 332 -2.18 -1.28 -16.03
CA ARG A 332 -2.54 -0.07 -16.77
C ARG A 332 -1.73 0.06 -18.05
N LEU A 333 -0.42 -0.16 -17.97
CA LEU A 333 0.48 -0.11 -19.14
C LEU A 333 0.08 -1.13 -20.19
N ARG A 334 -0.32 -2.35 -19.77
CA ARG A 334 -0.84 -3.37 -20.68
C ARG A 334 -2.11 -2.91 -21.42
N VAL A 335 -3.08 -2.35 -20.69
CA VAL A 335 -4.31 -1.83 -21.32
C VAL A 335 -3.99 -0.72 -22.34
N MET A 336 -3.10 0.21 -21.99
CA MET A 336 -2.70 1.29 -22.89
C MET A 336 -1.90 0.79 -24.11
N PHE A 337 -1.14 -0.30 -23.95
CA PHE A 337 -0.44 -0.97 -25.04
C PHE A 337 -1.41 -1.68 -25.99
N ASP A 338 -2.37 -2.45 -25.45
CA ASP A 338 -3.40 -3.14 -26.22
C ASP A 338 -4.31 -2.14 -26.98
N GLU A 339 -4.56 -0.96 -26.41
CA GLU A 339 -5.26 0.16 -27.08
C GLU A 339 -4.42 0.91 -28.13
N GLY A 340 -3.11 0.60 -28.25
CA GLY A 340 -2.19 1.27 -29.17
C GLY A 340 -1.81 2.70 -28.77
N LYS A 341 -2.19 3.16 -27.57
CA LYS A 341 -1.92 4.52 -27.07
C LYS A 341 -0.46 4.72 -26.68
N VAL A 342 0.19 3.67 -26.18
CA VAL A 342 1.57 3.72 -25.68
C VAL A 342 2.38 2.60 -26.35
N PRO A 343 2.95 2.85 -27.54
CA PRO A 343 3.84 1.89 -28.18
C PRO A 343 5.16 1.75 -27.40
N VAL A 344 5.90 0.67 -27.63
CA VAL A 344 7.18 0.38 -26.94
C VAL A 344 8.20 1.52 -27.09
N LYS A 345 8.18 2.24 -28.21
CA LYS A 345 9.09 3.37 -28.48
C LYS A 345 8.69 4.66 -27.77
N ALA A 346 7.51 4.72 -27.15
CA ALA A 346 7.06 5.92 -26.47
C ALA A 346 7.88 6.16 -25.19
N GLN A 347 8.21 7.43 -24.92
CA GLN A 347 8.93 7.81 -23.71
C GLN A 347 8.23 7.31 -22.42
N LEU A 348 6.89 7.34 -22.41
CA LEU A 348 6.10 6.84 -21.28
C LEU A 348 6.32 5.33 -21.03
N TRP A 349 6.49 4.53 -22.09
CA TRP A 349 6.81 3.10 -21.97
C TRP A 349 8.17 2.92 -21.31
N THR A 350 9.20 3.60 -21.81
CA THR A 350 10.56 3.54 -21.27
C THR A 350 10.58 3.89 -19.78
N LEU A 351 9.89 4.98 -19.40
CA LEU A 351 9.82 5.42 -18.00
C LEU A 351 9.07 4.41 -17.11
N ALA A 352 7.94 3.87 -17.57
CA ALA A 352 7.16 2.90 -16.80
C ALA A 352 7.85 1.53 -16.71
N PHE A 353 8.27 0.97 -17.84
CA PHE A 353 8.82 -0.37 -17.91
C PHE A 353 10.28 -0.43 -17.44
N GLU A 354 11.17 0.33 -18.07
CA GLU A 354 12.62 0.29 -17.78
C GLU A 354 12.96 1.09 -16.52
N GLY A 355 12.30 2.22 -16.32
CA GLY A 355 12.47 3.05 -15.12
C GLY A 355 11.99 2.37 -13.85
N VAL A 356 10.81 1.75 -13.89
CA VAL A 356 10.12 1.26 -12.69
C VAL A 356 9.95 -0.27 -12.69
N LEU A 357 9.16 -0.85 -13.61
CA LEU A 357 8.74 -2.26 -13.53
C LEU A 357 9.91 -3.25 -13.56
N GLN A 358 10.95 -3.00 -14.35
CA GLN A 358 12.14 -3.85 -14.44
C GLN A 358 12.92 -3.91 -13.11
N ARG A 359 12.80 -2.90 -12.24
CA ARG A 359 13.41 -2.88 -10.89
C ARG A 359 12.54 -3.56 -9.84
N LEU A 360 11.24 -3.73 -10.11
CA LEU A 360 10.25 -4.24 -9.16
C LEU A 360 9.75 -5.65 -9.50
N VAL A 361 10.23 -6.26 -10.59
CA VAL A 361 9.86 -7.60 -11.04
C VAL A 361 10.07 -8.69 -9.98
N ASP A 362 10.91 -8.42 -8.98
CA ASP A 362 11.29 -9.37 -7.93
C ASP A 362 10.60 -9.16 -6.57
N THR A 363 9.63 -8.23 -6.50
CA THR A 363 9.03 -7.80 -5.24
C THR A 363 7.94 -8.72 -4.72
N ASP A 364 7.05 -9.19 -5.59
CA ASP A 364 5.94 -10.08 -5.28
C ASP A 364 5.64 -11.00 -6.47
N HIS A 365 5.07 -12.17 -6.18
CA HIS A 365 4.70 -13.16 -7.19
C HIS A 365 3.70 -12.62 -8.23
N GLN A 366 2.69 -11.84 -7.82
CA GLN A 366 1.70 -11.30 -8.75
C GLN A 366 2.33 -10.27 -9.67
N VAL A 367 3.22 -9.42 -9.14
CA VAL A 367 3.97 -8.44 -9.94
C VAL A 367 4.83 -9.16 -10.97
N HIS A 368 5.53 -10.20 -10.54
CA HIS A 368 6.37 -11.01 -11.39
C HIS A 368 5.60 -11.61 -12.59
N GLU A 369 4.46 -12.24 -12.32
CA GLU A 369 3.58 -12.83 -13.34
C GLU A 369 3.08 -11.79 -14.35
N GLN A 370 2.61 -10.63 -13.86
CA GLN A 370 2.10 -9.58 -14.73
C GLN A 370 3.19 -8.97 -15.60
N VAL A 371 4.37 -8.72 -15.05
CA VAL A 371 5.51 -8.16 -15.80
C VAL A 371 5.98 -9.13 -16.88
N LEU A 372 6.06 -10.43 -16.59
CA LEU A 372 6.39 -11.44 -17.59
C LEU A 372 5.33 -11.55 -18.69
N SER A 373 4.05 -11.47 -18.31
CA SER A 373 2.94 -11.48 -19.28
C SER A 373 2.99 -10.27 -20.20
N LEU A 374 3.27 -9.08 -19.67
CA LEU A 374 3.47 -7.86 -20.45
C LEU A 374 4.69 -7.99 -21.38
N LEU A 375 5.80 -8.54 -20.86
CA LEU A 375 7.00 -8.78 -21.65
C LEU A 375 6.72 -9.72 -22.83
N LEU A 376 5.97 -10.81 -22.63
CA LEU A 376 5.61 -11.75 -23.71
C LEU A 376 4.80 -11.07 -24.83
N LEU A 377 3.96 -10.09 -24.49
CA LEU A 377 3.20 -9.31 -25.46
C LEU A 377 4.10 -8.34 -26.22
N ALA A 378 4.91 -7.55 -25.51
CA ALA A 378 5.69 -6.46 -26.08
C ALA A 378 7.06 -6.84 -26.66
N ALA A 379 7.61 -8.02 -26.32
CA ALA A 379 8.96 -8.42 -26.71
C ALA A 379 9.31 -8.33 -28.22
N PRO A 380 8.39 -8.56 -29.17
CA PRO A 380 8.68 -8.38 -30.60
C PRO A 380 9.09 -6.95 -30.97
N GLU A 381 8.58 -5.94 -30.25
CA GLU A 381 8.84 -4.52 -30.52
C GLU A 381 9.99 -3.93 -29.69
N MET A 382 10.49 -4.70 -28.71
CA MET A 382 11.56 -4.28 -27.80
C MET A 382 12.96 -4.56 -28.34
N THR A 383 13.98 -3.88 -27.84
CA THR A 383 15.39 -4.19 -28.12
C THR A 383 15.85 -5.45 -27.39
N GLU A 384 16.83 -6.17 -27.94
CA GLU A 384 17.34 -7.42 -27.37
C GLU A 384 17.91 -7.23 -25.96
N GLU A 385 18.68 -6.17 -25.74
CA GLU A 385 19.31 -5.88 -24.45
C GLU A 385 18.30 -5.72 -23.31
N VAL A 386 17.20 -4.99 -23.54
CA VAL A 386 16.17 -4.72 -22.53
C VAL A 386 15.45 -6.02 -22.16
N VAL A 387 15.09 -6.83 -23.15
CA VAL A 387 14.45 -8.13 -22.94
C VAL A 387 15.38 -9.05 -22.16
N VAL A 388 16.63 -9.20 -22.59
CA VAL A 388 17.62 -10.07 -21.93
C VAL A 388 17.84 -9.63 -20.47
N ASN A 389 18.00 -8.33 -20.22
CA ASN A 389 18.20 -7.82 -18.86
C ASN A 389 16.98 -8.03 -17.96
N CYS A 390 15.76 -7.84 -18.48
CA CYS A 390 14.53 -8.12 -17.75
C CYS A 390 14.39 -9.61 -17.42
N VAL A 391 14.61 -10.49 -18.41
CA VAL A 391 14.54 -11.94 -18.24
C VAL A 391 15.58 -12.45 -17.25
N LYS A 392 16.84 -11.97 -17.31
CA LYS A 392 17.89 -12.32 -16.34
C LYS A 392 17.47 -12.00 -14.91
N ARG A 393 16.92 -10.80 -14.67
CA ARG A 393 16.44 -10.40 -13.35
C ARG A 393 15.25 -11.25 -12.91
N ALA A 394 14.29 -11.48 -13.79
CA ALA A 394 13.12 -12.29 -13.51
C ALA A 394 13.52 -13.73 -13.14
N VAL A 395 14.36 -14.39 -13.95
CA VAL A 395 14.80 -15.77 -13.71
C VAL A 395 15.58 -15.91 -12.40
N LYS A 396 16.45 -14.94 -12.08
CA LYS A 396 17.17 -14.91 -10.80
C LYS A 396 16.18 -14.91 -9.63
N GLU A 397 15.11 -14.15 -9.73
CA GLU A 397 14.08 -14.14 -8.69
C GLU A 397 13.29 -15.44 -8.61
N THR A 398 12.87 -15.98 -9.74
CA THR A 398 12.16 -17.26 -9.80
C THR A 398 12.95 -18.36 -9.09
N ARG A 399 14.26 -18.38 -9.27
CA ARG A 399 15.16 -19.30 -8.54
C ARG A 399 15.27 -18.99 -7.04
N ARG A 400 15.35 -17.70 -6.65
CA ARG A 400 15.36 -17.27 -5.24
C ARG A 400 14.09 -17.69 -4.53
N ASN A 401 12.93 -17.46 -5.16
CA ASN A 401 11.63 -17.88 -4.67
C ASN A 401 11.52 -19.41 -4.58
N ARG A 402 11.99 -20.16 -5.58
CA ARG A 402 12.05 -21.64 -5.52
C ARG A 402 12.85 -22.14 -4.32
N ARG A 403 14.00 -21.53 -4.01
CA ARG A 403 14.82 -21.89 -2.84
C ARG A 403 14.12 -21.56 -1.52
N ARG A 404 13.51 -20.37 -1.41
CA ARG A 404 12.74 -19.96 -0.23
C ARG A 404 11.56 -20.89 0.02
N TRP A 405 10.83 -21.24 -1.03
CA TRP A 405 9.68 -22.15 -0.95
C TRP A 405 10.10 -23.56 -0.51
N LYS A 406 11.16 -24.14 -1.10
CA LYS A 406 11.70 -25.43 -0.66
C LYS A 406 12.09 -25.43 0.82
N LYS A 407 12.69 -24.34 1.30
CA LYS A 407 13.06 -24.17 2.72
C LYS A 407 11.83 -24.02 3.63
N ALA A 408 10.80 -23.29 3.19
CA ALA A 408 9.56 -23.13 3.94
C ALA A 408 8.77 -24.46 4.04
N LYS A 409 8.73 -25.24 2.94
CA LYS A 409 8.12 -26.57 2.91
C LYS A 409 8.84 -27.53 3.86
N GLY A 410 10.17 -27.57 3.83
CA GLY A 410 10.95 -28.42 4.76
C GLY A 410 10.70 -28.08 6.24
N ARG A 411 10.59 -26.78 6.59
CA ARG A 411 10.25 -26.35 7.96
C ARG A 411 8.83 -26.72 8.38
N ALA A 412 7.88 -26.75 7.44
CA ALA A 412 6.51 -27.18 7.73
C ALA A 412 6.42 -28.70 7.94
N GLU A 413 7.20 -29.48 7.18
CA GLU A 413 7.29 -30.93 7.30
C GLU A 413 8.01 -31.38 8.60
N GLU A 414 9.00 -30.62 9.07
CA GLU A 414 9.70 -30.87 10.35
C GLU A 414 8.86 -30.53 11.60
N GLY A 415 7.80 -29.73 11.46
CA GLY A 415 6.98 -29.22 12.57
C GLY A 415 5.83 -30.13 13.04
N GLY A 416 5.59 -31.28 12.39
CA GLY A 416 4.55 -32.23 12.80
C GLY A 416 3.09 -31.78 12.58
N ASP A 417 2.86 -30.62 11.96
CA ASP A 417 1.52 -30.20 11.53
C ASP A 417 1.12 -30.97 10.28
N GLN A 418 0.14 -31.86 10.40
CA GLN A 418 -0.61 -32.32 9.22
C GLN A 418 -1.16 -31.08 8.50
N PRO A 419 -1.05 -30.98 7.17
CA PRO A 419 -1.48 -29.80 6.46
C PRO A 419 -3.00 -29.69 6.56
N ALA A 420 -3.49 -28.88 7.49
CA ALA A 420 -4.87 -28.47 7.58
C ALA A 420 -5.19 -27.59 6.37
N THR A 421 -5.51 -28.21 5.24
CA THR A 421 -6.21 -27.60 4.09
C THR A 421 -5.65 -26.25 3.63
N ALA A 422 -4.35 -25.99 3.79
CA ALA A 422 -3.68 -24.98 3.02
C ALA A 422 -3.56 -25.58 1.62
N ALA A 423 -4.54 -25.25 0.76
CA ALA A 423 -4.46 -25.57 -0.66
C ALA A 423 -3.04 -25.23 -1.15
N PRO A 424 -2.41 -26.10 -1.97
CA PRO A 424 -1.11 -25.78 -2.55
C PRO A 424 -1.21 -24.39 -3.17
N PRO A 425 -0.20 -23.51 -3.00
CA PRO A 425 -0.18 -22.28 -3.78
C PRO A 425 -0.36 -22.68 -5.25
N PRO A 426 -1.33 -22.09 -5.96
CA PRO A 426 -1.87 -22.66 -7.20
C PRO A 426 -0.76 -22.76 -8.23
N GLY A 427 -0.45 -23.96 -8.74
CA GLY A 427 0.27 -24.23 -10.00
C GLY A 427 1.35 -23.23 -10.46
N LEU A 428 2.07 -22.58 -9.53
CA LEU A 428 2.89 -21.41 -9.83
C LEU A 428 4.14 -21.79 -10.63
N GLU A 429 4.64 -23.01 -10.43
CA GLU A 429 5.76 -23.55 -11.18
C GLU A 429 5.40 -23.75 -12.66
N ASP A 430 4.23 -24.34 -12.95
CA ASP A 430 3.77 -24.55 -14.33
C ASP A 430 3.42 -23.23 -15.04
N SER A 431 2.82 -22.28 -14.32
CA SER A 431 2.46 -20.97 -14.88
C SER A 431 3.69 -20.20 -15.34
N TYR A 432 4.70 -19.99 -14.48
CA TYR A 432 5.92 -19.28 -14.89
C TYR A 432 6.71 -20.03 -15.95
N LEU A 433 6.85 -21.35 -15.80
CA LEU A 433 7.56 -22.18 -16.76
C LEU A 433 6.92 -22.11 -18.15
N SER A 434 5.57 -22.08 -18.21
CA SER A 434 4.84 -21.91 -19.47
C SER A 434 5.13 -20.55 -20.11
N ILE A 435 5.14 -19.46 -19.33
CA ILE A 435 5.41 -18.11 -19.84
C ILE A 435 6.87 -17.99 -20.30
N TYR A 436 7.83 -18.56 -19.54
CA TYR A 436 9.23 -18.58 -19.93
C TYR A 436 9.48 -19.42 -21.19
N THR A 437 8.81 -20.56 -21.33
CA THR A 437 8.87 -21.40 -22.53
C THR A 437 8.28 -20.66 -23.73
N ALA A 438 7.13 -20.01 -23.56
CA ALA A 438 6.53 -19.18 -24.60
C ALA A 438 7.43 -18.00 -25.00
N LEU A 439 8.09 -17.34 -24.04
CA LEU A 439 9.07 -16.28 -24.29
C LEU A 439 10.28 -16.79 -25.07
N ALA A 440 10.84 -17.93 -24.67
CA ALA A 440 11.99 -18.55 -25.34
C ALA A 440 11.65 -18.93 -26.79
N ASN A 441 10.47 -19.53 -27.01
CA ASN A 441 10.01 -19.90 -28.35
C ASN A 441 9.70 -18.67 -29.23
N LYS A 442 9.05 -17.65 -28.66
CA LYS A 442 8.65 -16.44 -29.42
C LYS A 442 9.85 -15.56 -29.81
N LEU A 443 10.97 -15.70 -29.11
CA LEU A 443 12.19 -14.90 -29.30
C LEU A 443 13.39 -15.78 -29.68
N GLU A 444 13.12 -16.89 -30.36
CA GLU A 444 14.14 -17.80 -30.89
C GLU A 444 15.17 -17.00 -31.71
N GLY A 445 16.45 -17.12 -31.35
CA GLY A 445 17.57 -16.34 -31.92
C GLY A 445 17.97 -15.07 -31.15
N ARG A 446 17.07 -14.46 -30.36
CA ARG A 446 17.37 -13.31 -29.46
C ARG A 446 17.60 -13.73 -28.01
N LEU A 447 16.93 -14.79 -27.58
CA LEU A 447 17.22 -15.46 -26.30
C LEU A 447 17.97 -16.75 -26.59
N THR A 448 19.28 -16.74 -26.36
CA THR A 448 20.17 -17.91 -26.56
C THR A 448 20.64 -18.48 -25.23
N GLU A 449 21.10 -19.74 -25.24
CA GLU A 449 21.75 -20.36 -24.08
C GLU A 449 22.99 -19.59 -23.62
N GLU A 450 23.68 -18.91 -24.53
CA GLU A 450 24.83 -18.06 -24.22
C GLU A 450 24.43 -16.79 -23.47
N ASN A 451 23.36 -16.12 -23.92
CA ASN A 451 22.93 -14.85 -23.33
C ASN A 451 22.11 -15.04 -22.05
N CYS A 452 21.33 -16.11 -21.93
CA CYS A 452 20.47 -16.40 -20.76
C CYS A 452 20.56 -17.88 -20.32
N PRO A 453 21.74 -18.36 -19.87
CA PRO A 453 21.92 -19.77 -19.49
C PRO A 453 20.97 -20.20 -18.37
N ASP A 454 20.67 -19.27 -17.47
CA ASP A 454 19.81 -19.53 -16.32
C ASP A 454 18.34 -19.79 -16.71
N LEU A 455 17.87 -19.18 -17.79
CA LEU A 455 16.53 -19.38 -18.35
C LEU A 455 16.41 -20.80 -18.92
N PHE A 456 17.36 -21.20 -19.77
CA PHE A 456 17.35 -22.52 -20.40
C PHE A 456 17.57 -23.64 -19.40
N ALA A 457 18.37 -23.43 -18.35
CA ALA A 457 18.46 -24.36 -17.23
C ALA A 457 17.19 -24.42 -16.36
N LEU A 458 16.29 -23.43 -16.46
CA LEU A 458 14.98 -23.46 -15.81
C LEU A 458 13.93 -24.19 -16.67
N ILE A 459 13.99 -24.04 -18.00
CA ILE A 459 13.04 -24.60 -18.97
C ILE A 459 13.37 -26.04 -19.36
N LYS A 460 14.65 -26.42 -19.46
CA LYS A 460 15.04 -27.80 -19.77
C LYS A 460 14.57 -28.72 -18.64
N PRO A 461 13.85 -29.82 -18.95
CA PRO A 461 13.45 -30.77 -17.92
C PRO A 461 14.72 -31.30 -17.23
N GLN A 462 14.76 -31.18 -15.90
CA GLN A 462 15.76 -31.91 -15.12
C GLN A 462 15.43 -33.40 -15.29
N ALA A 463 16.20 -34.06 -16.16
CA ALA A 463 16.18 -35.51 -16.33
C ALA A 463 16.55 -36.23 -15.03
#